data_AF-A0A9Q9JH96-F1
#
_entry.id   AF-A0A9Q9JH96-F1
#
_cell.length_a   1.000
_cell.length_b   1.000
_cell.length_c   1.000
_cell.angle_alpha   90.00
_cell.angle_beta   90.00
_cell.angle_gamma   90.00
#
_symmetry.space_group_name_H-M   'P 1'
#
loop_
_entity.id
_entity.type
_entity.pdbx_description
1 polymer ?
#
loop_
_entity_poly.entity_id
_entity_poly.type
_entity_poly.pdbx_seq_one_letter_code
_entity_poly.pdbx_strand_id
1 'polypeptide(L)'
;MTDITELAQRMKTAAEKLDADQWQTRKGFSGIEVIVKGSLEKGHGCVSFQPVAADMADTKTARAIALFSPANVLALVEALEKAQRYIEELREWNAGLAQESHEYQQRIAELEPIRAAAERLVRCKGRYHSELNYRALATLFGVNNPDLPPLDGESRTVTAAAADVLAERKRQVSVEGWTPSHDDTHKNNEMAFAASCYAFHAAAATWDLEDDGIPYDSHPVPKQWPWDPSWWKPTDARRDLVKAGALILAEIERIDRADGIKLEAE
;
A
#
# COMPACT_ATOMS: atom_id res chain seq x y z
N MET A 1 -39.56 -18.94 30.94
CA MET A 1 -39.59 -17.61 30.33
C MET A 1 -40.60 -17.72 29.19
N THR A 2 -41.74 -17.03 29.28
CA THR A 2 -42.81 -17.13 28.28
C THR A 2 -42.27 -16.68 26.92
N ASP A 3 -42.49 -17.46 25.85
CA ASP A 3 -42.12 -17.03 24.50
C ASP A 3 -42.94 -15.78 24.17
N ILE A 4 -42.26 -14.64 24.05
CA ILE A 4 -42.88 -13.34 23.80
C ILE A 4 -43.65 -13.32 22.47
N THR A 5 -43.23 -14.17 21.52
CA THR A 5 -43.87 -14.34 20.21
C THR A 5 -45.22 -15.05 20.36
N GLU A 6 -45.26 -16.12 21.16
CA GLU A 6 -46.49 -16.85 21.46
C GLU A 6 -47.50 -15.95 22.20
N LEU A 7 -47.02 -15.15 23.16
CA LEU A 7 -47.85 -14.19 23.87
C LEU A 7 -48.39 -13.11 22.91
N ALA A 8 -47.54 -12.53 22.06
CA ALA A 8 -47.96 -11.52 21.08
C ALA A 8 -49.04 -12.07 20.13
N GLN A 9 -48.88 -13.29 19.63
CA GLN A 9 -49.86 -13.93 18.75
C GLN A 9 -51.19 -14.17 19.47
N ARG A 10 -51.15 -14.65 20.72
CA ARG A 10 -52.37 -14.83 21.54
C ARG A 10 -53.09 -13.50 21.79
N MET A 11 -52.34 -12.44 22.09
CA MET A 11 -52.90 -11.10 22.30
C MET A 11 -53.48 -10.51 21.02
N LYS A 12 -52.83 -10.71 19.87
CA LYS A 12 -53.32 -10.33 18.54
C LYS A 12 -54.65 -11.01 18.21
N THR A 13 -54.71 -12.33 18.32
CA THR A 13 -55.94 -13.10 18.10
C THR A 13 -57.07 -12.67 19.05
N ALA A 14 -56.77 -12.36 20.31
CA ALA A 14 -57.76 -11.87 21.26
C ALA A 14 -58.28 -10.46 20.89
N ALA A 15 -57.39 -9.58 20.41
CA ALA A 15 -57.77 -8.23 20.02
C ALA A 15 -58.54 -8.19 18.68
N GLU A 16 -58.20 -9.06 17.72
CA GLU A 16 -58.96 -9.23 16.47
C GLU A 16 -60.38 -9.73 16.73
N LYS A 17 -60.57 -10.64 17.69
CA LYS A 17 -61.91 -11.11 18.11
C LYS A 17 -62.77 -10.03 18.76
N LEU A 18 -62.17 -8.94 19.21
CA LEU A 18 -62.84 -7.78 19.79
C LEU A 18 -62.91 -6.62 18.78
N ASP A 19 -62.90 -6.96 17.49
CA ASP A 19 -63.04 -6.05 16.34
C ASP A 19 -62.06 -4.85 16.35
N ALA A 20 -60.90 -5.01 17.01
CA ALA A 20 -59.91 -3.96 17.17
C ALA A 20 -60.48 -2.67 17.79
N ASP A 21 -61.48 -2.79 18.66
CA ASP A 21 -62.12 -1.63 19.28
C ASP A 21 -61.12 -0.74 20.04
N GLN A 22 -61.29 0.58 19.88
CA GLN A 22 -60.63 1.56 20.74
C GLN A 22 -61.56 1.87 21.90
N TRP A 23 -61.04 1.87 23.12
CA TRP A 23 -61.85 2.14 24.31
C TRP A 23 -61.52 3.50 24.91
N GLN A 24 -62.50 4.11 25.59
CA GLN A 24 -62.32 5.40 26.26
C GLN A 24 -63.05 5.45 27.60
N THR A 25 -62.52 6.22 28.54
CA THR A 25 -63.18 6.46 29.83
C THR A 25 -64.21 7.56 29.73
N ARG A 26 -65.32 7.42 30.44
CA ARG A 26 -66.38 8.41 30.59
C ARG A 26 -66.76 8.53 32.07
N LYS A 27 -67.22 9.73 32.49
CA LYS A 27 -67.93 9.89 33.76
C LYS A 27 -69.42 9.61 33.54
N GLY A 28 -69.90 8.51 34.10
CA GLY A 28 -71.31 8.10 34.10
C GLY A 28 -72.07 8.67 35.30
N PHE A 29 -73.32 8.23 35.47
CA PHE A 29 -74.17 8.65 36.60
C PHE A 29 -73.77 8.01 37.92
N SER A 30 -73.27 6.76 37.89
CA SER A 30 -72.93 5.94 39.07
C SER A 30 -71.43 5.82 39.33
N GLY A 31 -70.57 6.31 38.43
CA GLY A 31 -69.12 6.17 38.56
C GLY A 31 -68.38 6.39 37.23
N ILE A 32 -67.19 5.83 37.11
CA ILE A 32 -66.41 5.87 35.86
C ILE A 32 -66.75 4.64 35.04
N GLU A 33 -66.98 4.85 33.75
CA GLU A 33 -67.33 3.82 32.78
C GLU A 33 -66.24 3.76 31.70
N VAL A 34 -66.01 2.57 31.14
CA VAL A 34 -65.22 2.38 29.93
C VAL A 34 -66.18 1.98 28.83
N ILE A 35 -66.13 2.69 27.71
CA ILE A 35 -67.02 2.50 26.56
C ILE A 35 -66.21 2.35 25.28
N VAL A 36 -66.80 1.73 24.26
CA VAL A 36 -66.22 1.74 22.92
C VAL A 36 -66.20 3.17 22.41
N LYS A 37 -65.04 3.64 21.96
CA LYS A 37 -64.82 5.00 21.49
C LYS A 37 -65.66 5.23 20.23
N GLY A 38 -66.40 6.34 20.20
CA GLY A 38 -67.31 6.66 19.09
C GLY A 38 -68.72 6.06 19.23
N SER A 39 -68.96 5.13 20.15
CA SER A 39 -70.30 4.52 20.36
C SER A 39 -71.31 5.43 21.06
N LEU A 40 -70.89 6.60 21.54
CA LEU A 40 -71.74 7.49 22.34
C LEU A 40 -72.74 8.26 21.46
N GLU A 41 -74.02 7.99 21.65
CA GLU A 41 -75.13 8.67 20.99
C GLU A 41 -75.99 9.41 22.02
N LYS A 42 -76.41 10.63 21.69
CA LYS A 42 -77.25 11.47 22.55
C LYS A 42 -78.59 11.74 21.87
N GLY A 43 -79.66 11.19 22.43
CA GLY A 43 -81.03 11.40 22.00
C GLY A 43 -81.80 12.37 22.91
N HIS A 44 -83.08 12.58 22.61
CA HIS A 44 -83.98 13.40 23.44
C HIS A 44 -84.27 12.66 24.76
N GLY A 45 -83.53 12.99 25.81
CA GLY A 45 -83.70 12.42 27.16
C GLY A 45 -83.01 11.07 27.39
N CYS A 46 -82.32 10.51 26.39
CA CYS A 46 -81.57 9.26 26.52
C CYS A 46 -80.13 9.39 26.00
N VAL A 47 -79.22 8.60 26.57
CA VAL A 47 -77.84 8.46 26.10
C VAL A 47 -77.56 6.97 25.94
N SER A 48 -77.19 6.55 24.73
CA SER A 48 -76.81 5.18 24.40
C SER A 48 -75.32 5.09 24.11
N PHE A 49 -74.72 3.95 24.44
CA PHE A 49 -73.31 3.63 24.18
C PHE A 49 -73.09 2.13 24.31
N GLN A 50 -71.96 1.63 23.83
CA GLN A 50 -71.53 0.25 24.04
C GLN A 50 -70.62 0.16 25.29
N PRO A 51 -71.07 -0.45 26.39
CA PRO A 51 -70.29 -0.56 27.62
C PRO A 51 -69.23 -1.66 27.51
N VAL A 52 -68.03 -1.37 28.01
CA VAL A 52 -66.94 -2.34 28.20
C VAL A 52 -66.80 -2.70 29.69
N ALA A 53 -66.84 -1.68 30.56
CA ALA A 53 -66.85 -1.85 32.01
C ALA A 53 -67.64 -0.70 32.65
N ALA A 54 -68.42 -0.99 33.70
CA ALA A 54 -69.28 -0.03 34.39
C ALA A 54 -69.00 0.01 35.90
N ASP A 55 -69.52 1.04 36.57
CA ASP A 55 -69.50 1.22 38.03
C ASP A 55 -68.09 1.16 38.65
N MET A 56 -67.08 1.67 37.94
CA MET A 56 -65.71 1.68 38.44
C MET A 56 -65.51 2.82 39.45
N ALA A 57 -65.09 2.47 40.67
CA ALA A 57 -64.73 3.43 41.71
C ALA A 57 -63.36 4.10 41.48
N ASP A 58 -62.41 3.38 40.87
CA ASP A 58 -61.04 3.86 40.64
C ASP A 58 -60.82 4.34 39.19
N THR A 59 -60.40 5.60 39.07
CA THR A 59 -60.05 6.24 37.79
C THR A 59 -58.83 5.59 37.15
N LYS A 60 -57.86 5.12 37.94
CA LYS A 60 -56.61 4.56 37.43
C LYS A 60 -56.86 3.24 36.71
N THR A 61 -57.67 2.36 37.30
CA THR A 61 -58.09 1.10 36.68
C THR A 61 -58.87 1.34 35.39
N ALA A 62 -59.83 2.28 35.39
CA ALA A 62 -60.60 2.60 34.18
C ALA A 62 -59.71 3.09 33.02
N ARG A 63 -58.73 3.95 33.34
CA ARG A 63 -57.74 4.43 32.35
C ARG A 63 -56.84 3.30 31.86
N ALA A 64 -56.42 2.38 32.72
CA ALA A 64 -55.62 1.24 32.32
C ALA A 64 -56.38 0.32 31.37
N ILE A 65 -57.65 0.01 31.66
CA ILE A 65 -58.51 -0.79 30.76
C ILE A 65 -58.63 -0.09 29.40
N ALA A 66 -58.93 1.22 29.39
CA ALA A 66 -59.02 1.98 28.14
C ALA A 66 -57.69 1.99 27.36
N LEU A 67 -56.55 2.03 28.05
CA LEU A 67 -55.23 1.97 27.43
C LEU A 67 -54.92 0.59 26.84
N PHE A 68 -55.36 -0.50 27.48
CA PHE A 68 -55.21 -1.87 26.98
C PHE A 68 -56.29 -2.27 25.96
N SER A 69 -56.92 -1.30 25.30
CA SER A 69 -57.94 -1.58 24.30
C SER A 69 -57.37 -2.46 23.16
N PRO A 70 -58.21 -3.29 22.54
CA PRO A 70 -57.84 -4.13 21.40
C PRO A 70 -57.03 -3.38 20.33
N ALA A 71 -57.44 -2.16 19.95
CA ALA A 71 -56.71 -1.31 19.01
C ALA A 71 -55.24 -1.05 19.41
N ASN A 72 -54.99 -0.73 20.68
CA ASN A 72 -53.65 -0.39 21.17
C ASN A 72 -52.78 -1.65 21.30
N VAL A 73 -53.39 -2.78 21.67
CA VAL A 73 -52.71 -4.08 21.71
C VAL A 73 -52.25 -4.49 20.31
N LEU A 74 -53.11 -4.36 19.29
CA LEU A 74 -52.74 -4.65 17.91
C LEU A 74 -51.61 -3.75 17.42
N ALA A 75 -51.71 -2.44 17.66
CA ALA A 75 -50.66 -1.50 17.29
C ALA A 75 -49.30 -1.86 17.93
N LEU A 76 -49.30 -2.31 19.19
CA LEU A 76 -48.09 -2.75 19.87
C LEU A 76 -47.52 -4.04 19.27
N VAL A 77 -48.37 -5.03 18.97
CA VAL A 77 -47.93 -6.28 18.34
C VAL A 77 -47.40 -6.04 16.93
N GLU A 78 -48.06 -5.21 16.13
CA GLU A 78 -47.56 -4.83 14.80
C GLU A 78 -46.20 -4.14 14.87
N ALA A 79 -46.01 -3.24 15.84
CA ALA A 79 -44.72 -2.58 16.05
C ALA A 79 -43.64 -3.59 16.45
N LEU A 80 -43.97 -4.57 17.30
CA LEU A 80 -43.06 -5.65 17.70
C LEU A 80 -42.69 -6.54 16.50
N GLU A 81 -43.67 -6.97 15.70
CA GLU A 81 -43.45 -7.77 14.49
C GLU A 81 -42.59 -7.01 13.45
N LYS A 82 -42.76 -5.69 13.32
CA LYS A 82 -41.90 -4.85 12.46
C LYS A 82 -40.47 -4.77 13.00
N ALA A 83 -40.31 -4.57 14.32
CA ALA A 83 -39.00 -4.52 14.94
C ALA A 83 -38.25 -5.86 14.83
N GLN A 84 -38.94 -6.99 15.01
CA GLN A 84 -38.37 -8.32 14.84
C GLN A 84 -37.90 -8.56 13.39
N ARG A 85 -38.70 -8.19 12.40
CA ARG A 85 -38.31 -8.26 10.97
C ARG A 85 -37.06 -7.42 10.70
N TYR A 86 -37.03 -6.19 11.19
CA TYR A 86 -35.87 -5.30 11.02
C TYR A 86 -34.60 -5.86 11.68
N ILE A 87 -34.72 -6.49 12.85
CA ILE A 87 -33.58 -7.16 13.51
C ILE A 87 -33.07 -8.31 12.64
N GLU A 88 -33.95 -9.08 12.02
CA GLU A 88 -33.56 -10.19 11.15
C GLU A 88 -32.88 -9.70 9.87
N GLU A 89 -33.41 -8.66 9.22
CA GLU A 89 -32.77 -8.00 8.08
C GLU A 89 -31.36 -7.48 8.44
N LEU A 90 -31.21 -6.87 9.62
CA LEU A 90 -29.90 -6.43 10.11
C LEU A 90 -28.94 -7.60 10.36
N ARG A 91 -29.44 -8.75 10.82
CA ARG A 91 -28.61 -9.95 11.03
C ARG A 91 -28.12 -10.52 9.71
N GLU A 92 -29.00 -10.64 8.73
CA GLU A 92 -28.65 -11.09 7.37
C GLU A 92 -27.61 -10.16 6.75
N TRP A 93 -27.83 -8.85 6.83
CA TRP A 93 -26.89 -7.86 6.33
C TRP A 93 -25.52 -7.92 7.03
N ASN A 94 -25.51 -8.03 8.35
CA ASN A 94 -24.26 -8.18 9.12
C ASN A 94 -23.52 -9.48 8.78
N ALA A 95 -24.25 -10.58 8.52
CA ALA A 95 -23.65 -11.83 8.08
C ALA A 95 -22.99 -11.68 6.70
N GLY A 96 -23.64 -10.99 5.76
CA GLY A 96 -23.07 -10.64 4.46
C GLY A 96 -21.79 -9.82 4.57
N LEU A 97 -21.80 -8.76 5.38
CA LEU A 97 -20.60 -7.94 5.63
C LEU A 97 -19.46 -8.73 6.28
N ALA A 98 -19.78 -9.64 7.21
CA ALA A 98 -18.78 -10.49 7.83
C ALA A 98 -18.13 -11.43 6.82
N GLN A 99 -18.91 -11.97 5.88
CA GLN A 99 -18.40 -12.78 4.78
C GLN A 99 -17.51 -11.96 3.84
N GLU A 100 -17.96 -10.79 3.37
CA GLU A 100 -17.15 -9.91 2.53
C GLU A 100 -15.83 -9.51 3.22
N SER A 101 -15.90 -9.16 4.50
CA SER A 101 -14.71 -8.86 5.31
C SER A 101 -13.75 -10.05 5.37
N HIS A 102 -14.27 -11.29 5.45
CA HIS A 102 -13.44 -12.49 5.46
C HIS A 102 -12.76 -12.70 4.11
N GLU A 103 -13.47 -12.53 3.00
CA GLU A 103 -12.94 -12.64 1.64
C GLU A 103 -11.84 -11.59 1.38
N TYR A 104 -12.04 -10.34 1.82
CA TYR A 104 -11.01 -9.31 1.74
C TYR A 104 -9.77 -9.64 2.56
N GLN A 105 -9.95 -10.16 3.78
CA GLN A 105 -8.82 -10.59 4.62
C GLN A 105 -8.03 -11.74 3.97
N GLN A 106 -8.72 -12.71 3.37
CA GLN A 106 -8.06 -13.78 2.61
C GLN A 106 -7.24 -13.21 1.45
N ARG A 107 -7.83 -12.31 0.64
CA ARG A 107 -7.13 -11.68 -0.49
C ARG A 107 -5.93 -10.84 -0.05
N ILE A 108 -6.03 -10.13 1.07
CA ILE A 108 -4.89 -9.40 1.65
C ILE A 108 -3.80 -10.39 2.06
N ALA A 109 -4.16 -11.47 2.76
CA ALA A 109 -3.21 -12.49 3.18
C ALA A 109 -2.50 -13.17 1.99
N GLU A 110 -3.18 -13.36 0.86
CA GLU A 110 -2.60 -13.85 -0.39
C GLU A 110 -1.61 -12.87 -1.02
N LEU A 111 -1.84 -11.56 -0.89
CA LEU A 111 -0.99 -10.51 -1.46
C LEU A 111 0.21 -10.14 -0.59
N GLU A 112 0.13 -10.31 0.73
CA GLU A 112 1.24 -10.07 1.66
C GLU A 112 2.57 -10.76 1.28
N PRO A 113 2.62 -12.06 0.92
CA PRO A 113 3.87 -12.69 0.50
C PRO A 113 4.45 -12.07 -0.78
N ILE A 114 3.61 -11.61 -1.71
CA ILE A 114 4.05 -10.92 -2.93
C ILE A 114 4.69 -9.58 -2.58
N ARG A 115 4.04 -8.79 -1.73
CA ARG A 115 4.58 -7.52 -1.23
C ARG A 115 5.92 -7.73 -0.51
N ALA A 116 5.99 -8.72 0.39
CA ALA A 116 7.22 -9.03 1.11
C ALA A 116 8.36 -9.48 0.18
N ALA A 117 8.06 -10.25 -0.86
CA ALA A 117 9.04 -10.63 -1.88
C ALA A 117 9.54 -9.40 -2.66
N ALA A 118 8.64 -8.51 -3.10
CA ALA A 118 9.00 -7.27 -3.77
C ALA A 118 9.88 -6.37 -2.88
N GLU A 119 9.53 -6.21 -1.60
CA GLU A 119 10.34 -5.43 -0.64
C GLU A 119 11.75 -6.03 -0.46
N ARG A 120 11.88 -7.36 -0.37
CA ARG A 120 13.20 -8.01 -0.29
C ARG A 120 14.03 -7.74 -1.54
N LEU A 121 13.42 -7.77 -2.73
CA LEU A 121 14.10 -7.53 -4.00
C LEU A 121 14.59 -6.09 -4.12
N VAL A 122 13.77 -5.10 -3.75
CA VAL A 122 14.18 -3.69 -3.72
C VAL A 122 15.35 -3.49 -2.76
N ARG A 123 15.34 -4.15 -1.59
CA ARG A 123 16.44 -4.08 -0.61
C ARG A 123 17.72 -4.78 -1.04
N CYS A 124 17.66 -5.70 -2.01
CA CYS A 124 18.84 -6.37 -2.57
C CYS A 124 19.59 -5.54 -3.64
N LYS A 125 19.11 -4.34 -4.01
CA LYS A 125 19.71 -3.49 -5.07
C LYS A 125 21.20 -3.17 -4.91
N GLY A 126 21.79 -3.31 -3.72
CA GLY A 126 23.22 -3.07 -3.53
C GLY A 126 24.16 -4.11 -4.17
N ARG A 127 23.67 -5.27 -4.64
CA ARG A 127 24.54 -6.34 -5.18
C ARG A 127 23.81 -7.23 -6.23
N TYR A 128 24.23 -7.19 -7.51
CA TYR A 128 24.04 -8.19 -8.61
C TYR A 128 22.91 -8.05 -9.66
N HIS A 129 23.37 -8.01 -10.93
CA HIS A 129 22.86 -8.55 -12.21
C HIS A 129 21.36 -8.50 -12.48
N SER A 130 20.96 -7.52 -13.29
CA SER A 130 19.60 -7.19 -13.70
C SER A 130 18.84 -8.36 -14.34
N GLU A 131 19.45 -9.16 -15.22
CA GLU A 131 18.69 -10.05 -16.10
C GLU A 131 18.17 -11.35 -15.44
N LEU A 132 18.96 -12.01 -14.58
CA LEU A 132 18.55 -13.28 -13.95
C LEU A 132 17.42 -13.08 -12.95
N ASN A 133 17.43 -11.95 -12.24
CA ASN A 133 16.40 -11.60 -11.26
C ASN A 133 15.07 -11.25 -11.94
N TYR A 134 15.10 -10.54 -13.07
CA TYR A 134 13.90 -10.29 -13.86
C TYR A 134 13.29 -11.58 -14.43
N ARG A 135 14.11 -12.54 -14.87
CA ARG A 135 13.64 -13.86 -15.33
C ARG A 135 13.03 -14.70 -14.20
N ALA A 136 13.64 -14.68 -13.01
CA ALA A 136 13.09 -15.34 -11.83
C ALA A 136 11.76 -14.69 -11.39
N LEU A 137 11.65 -13.37 -11.48
CA LEU A 137 10.41 -12.63 -11.22
C LEU A 137 9.32 -12.95 -12.24
N ALA A 138 9.63 -12.92 -13.52
CA ALA A 138 8.70 -13.27 -14.59
C ALA A 138 8.14 -14.69 -14.39
N THR A 139 8.99 -15.64 -13.96
CA THR A 139 8.59 -17.01 -13.61
C THR A 139 7.68 -17.06 -12.38
N LEU A 140 8.00 -16.30 -11.32
CA LEU A 140 7.18 -16.24 -10.09
C LEU A 140 5.79 -15.66 -10.34
N PHE A 141 5.69 -14.64 -11.20
CA PHE A 141 4.44 -13.97 -11.54
C PHE A 141 3.68 -14.65 -12.70
N GLY A 142 4.17 -15.77 -13.22
CA GLY A 142 3.55 -16.48 -14.36
C GLY A 142 3.51 -15.66 -15.64
N VAL A 143 4.37 -14.64 -15.74
CA VAL A 143 4.49 -13.76 -16.91
C VAL A 143 5.54 -14.41 -17.81
N ASN A 144 5.11 -14.96 -18.95
CA ASN A 144 6.07 -15.22 -20.04
C ASN A 144 6.71 -13.86 -20.35
N ASN A 145 8.03 -13.80 -20.48
CA ASN A 145 8.74 -12.56 -20.79
C ASN A 145 8.80 -12.42 -22.33
N PRO A 146 7.77 -11.87 -23.03
CA PRO A 146 8.03 -11.34 -24.35
C PRO A 146 8.99 -10.17 -24.16
N ASP A 147 9.87 -9.93 -25.12
CA ASP A 147 10.79 -8.79 -25.12
C ASP A 147 10.04 -7.48 -24.83
N LEU A 148 9.98 -7.10 -23.55
CA LEU A 148 9.37 -5.85 -23.13
C LEU A 148 10.38 -4.74 -23.49
N PRO A 149 9.96 -3.70 -24.23
CA PRO A 149 10.83 -2.57 -24.51
C PRO A 149 11.24 -1.88 -23.20
N PRO A 150 12.45 -1.30 -23.13
CA PRO A 150 12.91 -0.60 -21.93
C PRO A 150 11.94 0.51 -21.55
N LEU A 151 11.68 0.67 -20.24
CA LEU A 151 10.86 1.76 -19.73
C LEU A 151 11.59 3.09 -19.91
N ASP A 152 10.95 4.02 -20.62
CA ASP A 152 11.43 5.38 -20.82
C ASP A 152 11.54 6.10 -19.45
N GLY A 153 12.73 6.07 -18.85
CA GLY A 153 12.97 6.68 -17.54
C GLY A 153 14.17 6.16 -16.77
N GLU A 154 14.75 5.01 -17.12
CA GLU A 154 16.02 4.54 -16.52
C GLU A 154 17.23 5.28 -17.14
N SER A 155 17.32 6.58 -16.89
CA SER A 155 18.56 7.33 -17.14
C SER A 155 19.59 7.03 -16.06
N ARG A 156 20.34 5.95 -16.26
CA ARG A 156 21.80 5.94 -16.12
C ARG A 156 22.34 5.02 -17.22
N THR A 157 22.20 5.44 -18.48
CA THR A 157 23.02 4.89 -19.55
C THR A 157 24.46 5.29 -19.25
N VAL A 158 25.17 4.45 -18.49
CA VAL A 158 26.64 4.50 -18.46
C VAL A 158 27.05 4.34 -19.92
N THR A 159 27.54 5.42 -20.53
CA THR A 159 28.00 5.36 -21.92
C THR A 159 29.10 4.31 -22.02
N ALA A 160 29.29 3.70 -23.20
CA ALA A 160 30.37 2.73 -23.39
C ALA A 160 31.73 3.28 -22.93
N ALA A 161 31.99 4.58 -23.13
CA ALA A 161 33.19 5.25 -22.64
C ALA A 161 33.31 5.28 -21.11
N ALA A 162 32.22 5.60 -20.39
CA ALA A 162 32.21 5.57 -18.93
C ALA A 162 32.37 4.13 -18.39
N ALA A 163 31.75 3.15 -19.05
CA ALA A 163 31.89 1.74 -18.71
C ALA A 163 33.34 1.26 -18.89
N ASP A 164 34.01 1.66 -19.98
CA ASP A 164 35.41 1.30 -20.25
C ASP A 164 36.38 1.84 -19.18
N VAL A 165 36.18 3.09 -18.73
CA VAL A 165 36.97 3.69 -17.63
C VAL A 165 36.78 2.93 -16.32
N LEU A 166 35.53 2.63 -15.96
CA LEU A 166 35.24 1.85 -14.74
C LEU A 166 35.78 0.42 -14.82
N ALA A 167 35.69 -0.21 -16.00
CA ALA A 167 36.25 -1.54 -16.25
C ALA A 167 37.78 -1.53 -16.12
N GLU A 168 38.45 -0.49 -16.63
CA GLU A 168 39.89 -0.34 -16.47
C GLU A 168 40.29 -0.11 -15.02
N ARG A 169 39.57 0.74 -14.28
CA ARG A 169 39.79 0.90 -12.83
C ARG A 169 39.67 -0.43 -12.10
N LYS A 170 38.62 -1.19 -12.40
CA LYS A 170 38.43 -2.52 -11.83
C LYS A 170 39.58 -3.46 -12.17
N ARG A 171 40.07 -3.45 -13.41
CA ARG A 171 41.23 -4.25 -13.85
C ARG A 171 42.49 -3.87 -13.06
N GLN A 172 42.78 -2.58 -12.90
CA GLN A 172 43.92 -2.10 -12.10
C GLN A 172 43.87 -2.63 -10.66
N VAL A 173 42.70 -2.60 -10.03
CA VAL A 173 42.50 -3.15 -8.68
C VAL A 173 42.66 -4.68 -8.67
N SER A 174 41.99 -5.40 -9.58
CA SER A 174 41.89 -6.86 -9.51
C SER A 174 43.09 -7.61 -10.09
N VAL A 175 43.77 -7.04 -11.08
CA VAL A 175 44.89 -7.68 -11.80
C VAL A 175 46.22 -7.15 -11.28
N GLU A 176 46.37 -5.83 -11.15
CA GLU A 176 47.63 -5.20 -10.74
C GLU A 176 47.74 -5.02 -9.22
N GLY A 177 46.64 -5.21 -8.48
CA GLY A 177 46.60 -5.03 -7.03
C GLY A 177 46.62 -3.56 -6.58
N TRP A 178 46.31 -2.62 -7.48
CA TRP A 178 46.25 -1.18 -7.19
C TRP A 178 44.97 -0.83 -6.41
N THR A 179 44.91 -1.32 -5.18
CA THR A 179 43.79 -1.10 -4.26
C THR A 179 43.71 0.36 -3.80
N PRO A 180 42.56 0.82 -3.27
CA PRO A 180 42.46 2.13 -2.63
C PRO A 180 43.57 2.40 -1.60
N SER A 181 43.92 1.40 -0.78
CA SER A 181 45.02 1.51 0.19
C SER A 181 46.41 1.61 -0.46
N HIS A 182 46.61 0.99 -1.62
CA HIS A 182 47.82 1.20 -2.42
C HIS A 182 47.87 2.63 -2.96
N ASP A 183 46.75 3.12 -3.47
CA ASP A 183 46.67 4.45 -4.07
C ASP A 183 46.93 5.54 -3.02
N ASP A 184 46.53 5.31 -1.77
CA ASP A 184 46.82 6.17 -0.62
C ASP A 184 48.33 6.28 -0.29
N THR A 185 49.17 5.40 -0.83
CA THR A 185 50.63 5.47 -0.67
C THR A 185 51.31 6.43 -1.64
N HIS A 186 50.66 6.77 -2.76
CA HIS A 186 51.17 7.71 -3.75
C HIS A 186 51.14 9.14 -3.23
N LYS A 187 52.16 9.92 -3.59
CA LYS A 187 52.32 11.32 -3.16
C LYS A 187 52.54 12.21 -4.37
N ASN A 188 52.67 13.52 -4.15
CA ASN A 188 53.08 14.49 -5.17
C ASN A 188 52.25 14.45 -6.48
N ASN A 189 50.97 14.06 -6.39
CA ASN A 189 50.06 13.92 -7.52
C ASN A 189 50.55 12.94 -8.61
N GLU A 190 51.36 11.93 -8.24
CA GLU A 190 51.95 10.96 -9.18
C GLU A 190 50.90 10.27 -10.05
N MET A 191 49.73 9.91 -9.51
CA MET A 191 48.64 9.33 -10.32
C MET A 191 48.07 10.32 -11.36
N ALA A 192 47.91 11.60 -10.99
CA ALA A 192 47.47 12.64 -11.93
C ALA A 192 48.52 12.91 -13.01
N PHE A 193 49.81 12.90 -12.65
CA PHE A 193 50.90 13.02 -13.63
C PHE A 193 50.90 11.84 -14.62
N ALA A 194 50.79 10.61 -14.13
CA ALA A 194 50.70 9.43 -14.99
C ALA A 194 49.46 9.49 -15.92
N ALA A 195 48.31 9.93 -15.41
CA ALA A 195 47.13 10.13 -16.23
C ALA A 195 47.35 11.19 -17.32
N SER A 196 48.02 12.30 -16.98
CA SER A 196 48.34 13.36 -17.93
C SER A 196 49.28 12.87 -19.03
N CYS A 197 50.23 11.98 -18.73
CA CYS A 197 51.11 11.37 -19.73
C CYS A 197 50.31 10.56 -20.75
N TYR A 198 49.37 9.71 -20.31
CA TYR A 198 48.51 8.96 -21.23
C TYR A 198 47.56 9.86 -22.04
N ALA A 199 46.96 10.87 -21.41
CA ALA A 199 46.06 11.80 -22.10
C ALA A 199 46.81 12.66 -23.13
N PHE A 200 48.00 13.15 -22.77
CA PHE A 200 48.86 13.89 -23.67
C PHE A 200 49.35 13.03 -24.82
N HIS A 201 49.78 11.79 -24.56
CA HIS A 201 50.22 10.85 -25.60
C HIS A 201 49.11 10.58 -26.63
N ALA A 202 47.89 10.32 -26.16
CA ALA A 202 46.73 10.16 -27.03
C ALA A 202 46.43 11.41 -27.87
N ALA A 203 46.66 12.61 -27.32
CA ALA A 203 46.49 13.87 -28.06
C ALA A 203 47.65 14.11 -29.06
N ALA A 204 48.90 13.90 -28.66
CA ALA A 204 50.08 14.13 -29.47
C ALA A 204 50.09 13.24 -30.73
N ALA A 205 49.68 11.98 -30.58
CA ALA A 205 49.52 11.06 -31.71
C ALA A 205 48.50 11.53 -32.77
N THR A 206 47.55 12.40 -32.40
CA THR A 206 46.59 12.97 -33.37
C THR A 206 47.10 14.22 -34.09
N TRP A 207 48.22 14.80 -33.64
CA TRP A 207 48.75 16.06 -34.15
C TRP A 207 49.91 15.89 -35.13
N ASP A 208 50.25 14.66 -35.54
CA ASP A 208 51.41 14.33 -36.38
C ASP A 208 52.76 14.82 -35.79
N LEU A 209 52.76 15.25 -34.52
CA LEU A 209 53.94 15.77 -33.82
C LEU A 209 54.95 14.66 -33.49
N GLU A 210 54.52 13.39 -33.58
CA GLU A 210 55.27 12.17 -33.26
C GLU A 210 55.25 11.15 -34.41
N ASP A 211 55.05 11.57 -35.68
CA ASP A 211 55.23 10.65 -36.84
C ASP A 211 56.73 10.41 -37.12
N ASP A 212 57.40 9.84 -36.11
CA ASP A 212 58.79 9.41 -36.14
C ASP A 212 58.93 8.04 -36.83
N GLY A 213 57.84 7.51 -37.39
CA GLY A 213 57.72 6.15 -37.94
C GLY A 213 57.70 5.05 -36.87
N ILE A 214 57.60 5.40 -35.58
CA ILE A 214 57.54 4.45 -34.47
C ILE A 214 56.08 4.00 -34.27
N PRO A 215 55.82 2.69 -34.08
CA PRO A 215 54.48 2.23 -33.70
C PRO A 215 54.02 2.87 -32.38
N TYR A 216 52.75 3.26 -32.28
CA TYR A 216 52.17 3.95 -31.11
C TYR A 216 52.46 3.25 -29.76
N ASP A 217 52.39 1.92 -29.73
CA ASP A 217 52.62 1.11 -28.53
C ASP A 217 54.11 1.03 -28.10
N SER A 218 54.99 1.54 -28.96
CA SER A 218 56.45 1.53 -28.81
C SER A 218 57.00 2.93 -28.55
N HIS A 219 56.15 3.94 -28.36
CA HIS A 219 56.56 5.30 -28.05
C HIS A 219 57.30 5.35 -26.69
N PRO A 220 58.40 6.12 -26.63
CA PRO A 220 59.25 6.17 -25.45
C PRO A 220 58.51 6.74 -24.23
N VAL A 221 59.02 6.39 -23.04
CA VAL A 221 58.46 6.88 -21.78
C VAL A 221 58.54 8.41 -21.71
N PRO A 222 57.41 9.11 -21.47
CA PRO A 222 57.41 10.56 -21.31
C PRO A 222 58.29 11.00 -20.15
N LYS A 223 58.96 12.16 -20.28
CA LYS A 223 59.86 12.70 -19.25
C LYS A 223 59.17 12.94 -17.91
N GLN A 224 57.86 13.21 -17.94
CA GLN A 224 57.02 13.49 -16.78
C GLN A 224 56.40 12.23 -16.18
N TRP A 225 56.67 11.04 -16.76
CA TRP A 225 56.20 9.78 -16.22
C TRP A 225 56.77 9.56 -14.80
N PRO A 226 55.92 9.36 -13.79
CA PRO A 226 56.35 9.40 -12.39
C PRO A 226 56.87 8.06 -11.85
N TRP A 227 56.73 6.97 -12.62
CA TRP A 227 57.01 5.62 -12.15
C TRP A 227 58.11 4.95 -12.98
N ASP A 228 58.45 3.71 -12.62
CA ASP A 228 59.44 2.93 -13.38
C ASP A 228 59.04 2.85 -14.86
N PRO A 229 60.00 3.02 -15.80
CA PRO A 229 59.74 2.98 -17.24
C PRO A 229 58.99 1.73 -17.72
N SER A 230 59.14 0.59 -17.05
CA SER A 230 58.45 -0.66 -17.39
C SER A 230 56.92 -0.62 -17.20
N TRP A 231 56.41 0.38 -16.46
CA TRP A 231 54.98 0.61 -16.27
C TRP A 231 54.35 1.53 -17.31
N TRP A 232 55.16 2.16 -18.17
CA TRP A 232 54.66 2.86 -19.34
C TRP A 232 54.31 1.84 -20.42
N LYS A 233 53.01 1.70 -20.71
CA LYS A 233 52.48 0.69 -21.64
C LYS A 233 51.41 1.33 -22.52
N PRO A 234 51.76 2.24 -23.46
CA PRO A 234 50.80 2.81 -24.40
C PRO A 234 50.21 1.71 -25.29
N THR A 235 49.01 1.93 -25.83
CA THR A 235 48.37 0.93 -26.70
C THR A 235 47.76 1.56 -27.94
N ASP A 236 46.79 2.44 -27.73
CA ASP A 236 46.18 3.28 -28.78
C ASP A 236 45.56 4.50 -28.10
N ALA A 237 45.22 5.52 -28.89
CA ALA A 237 44.70 6.79 -28.36
C ALA A 237 43.45 6.60 -27.49
N ARG A 238 42.50 5.76 -27.89
CA ARG A 238 41.27 5.52 -27.11
C ARG A 238 41.60 4.79 -25.81
N ARG A 239 42.43 3.76 -25.88
CA ARG A 239 42.78 2.93 -24.72
C ARG A 239 43.63 3.70 -23.71
N ASP A 240 44.50 4.59 -24.16
CA ASP A 240 45.27 5.46 -23.29
C ASP A 240 44.40 6.52 -22.60
N LEU A 241 43.40 7.08 -23.29
CA LEU A 241 42.40 7.93 -22.64
C LEU A 241 41.60 7.17 -21.58
N VAL A 242 41.30 5.88 -21.80
CA VAL A 242 40.65 5.03 -20.80
C VAL A 242 41.56 4.79 -19.58
N LYS A 243 42.86 4.53 -19.79
CA LYS A 243 43.84 4.41 -18.69
C LYS A 243 43.98 5.73 -17.93
N ALA A 244 44.05 6.86 -18.64
CA ALA A 244 44.09 8.19 -18.05
C ALA A 244 42.84 8.46 -17.19
N GLY A 245 41.65 8.17 -17.72
CA GLY A 245 40.40 8.29 -16.97
C GLY A 245 40.37 7.43 -15.71
N ALA A 246 40.87 6.19 -15.79
CA ALA A 246 40.94 5.30 -14.62
C ALA A 246 41.92 5.80 -13.55
N LEU A 247 43.07 6.35 -13.96
CA LEU A 247 44.04 6.96 -13.05
C LEU A 247 43.53 8.27 -12.42
N ILE A 248 42.79 9.09 -13.19
CA ILE A 248 42.11 10.29 -12.66
C ILE A 248 41.06 9.89 -11.63
N LEU A 249 40.25 8.87 -11.93
CA LEU A 249 39.27 8.35 -10.98
C LEU A 249 39.95 7.88 -9.69
N ALA A 250 41.04 7.12 -9.80
CA ALA A 250 41.81 6.65 -8.64
C ALA A 250 42.36 7.81 -7.79
N GLU A 251 42.86 8.88 -8.42
CA GLU A 251 43.37 10.06 -7.73
C GLU A 251 42.25 10.87 -7.06
N ILE A 252 41.10 11.05 -7.71
CA ILE A 252 39.93 11.69 -7.10
C ILE A 252 39.47 10.90 -5.88
N GLU A 253 39.34 9.58 -6.00
CA GLU A 253 38.98 8.70 -4.88
C GLU A 253 39.99 8.81 -3.72
N ARG A 254 41.29 8.97 -4.00
CA ARG A 254 42.33 9.19 -2.99
C ARG A 254 42.17 10.54 -2.29
N ILE A 255 41.91 11.61 -3.05
CA ILE A 255 41.66 12.96 -2.52
C ILE A 255 40.41 12.97 -1.66
N ASP A 256 39.30 12.41 -2.15
CA ASP A 256 38.03 12.31 -1.43
C ASP A 256 38.21 11.57 -0.09
N ARG A 257 38.97 10.45 -0.09
CA ARG A 257 39.31 9.73 1.14
C ARG A 257 40.16 10.56 2.10
N ALA A 258 41.16 11.28 1.60
CA ALA A 258 42.02 12.14 2.41
C ALA A 258 41.24 13.31 3.05
N ASP A 259 40.23 13.84 2.34
CA ASP A 259 39.37 14.92 2.80
C ASP A 259 38.16 14.44 3.63
N GLY A 260 38.02 13.12 3.83
CA GLY A 260 36.93 12.53 4.59
C GLY A 260 35.57 12.62 3.91
N ILE A 261 35.54 12.88 2.60
CA ILE A 261 34.34 12.83 1.77
C ILE A 261 33.92 11.37 1.70
N LYS A 262 32.87 11.01 2.46
CA LYS A 262 32.28 9.68 2.38
C LYS A 262 31.53 9.60 1.05
N LEU A 263 31.93 8.64 0.22
CA LEU A 263 31.10 8.18 -0.89
C LEU A 263 29.74 7.79 -0.29
N GLU A 264 28.70 8.56 -0.58
CA GLU A 264 27.32 8.14 -0.37
C GLU A 264 27.10 6.92 -1.27
N ALA A 265 27.30 5.74 -0.71
CA ALA A 265 26.89 4.51 -1.34
C ALA A 265 25.36 4.47 -1.29
N GLU A 266 24.73 4.82 -2.42
CA GLU A 266 23.32 4.53 -2.73
C GLU A 266 23.01 3.03 -2.54
#